data_AF-A0A414SK97-F1
#
_entry.id   AF-A0A414SK97-F1
#
_cell.length_a   1.000
_cell.length_b   1.000
_cell.length_c   1.000
_cell.angle_alpha   90.00
_cell.angle_beta   90.00
_cell.angle_gamma   90.00
#
_symmetry.space_group_name_H-M   'P 1'
#
loop_
_entity.id
_entity.type
_entity.pdbx_description
1 polymer ?
#
loop_
_entity_poly.entity_id
_entity_poly.type
_entity_poly.pdbx_seq_one_letter_code
_entity_poly.pdbx_strand_id
1 'polypeptide(L)'
;MIEERNGFECIDNDCMQCSKSLGNRKYLFIQAVWLDGENDYCVVSDIEDLTTMSLEDIESAITGYYDDIEAMEKSYDLPLGQLDSVIAECNFEGRPFCDWEHQSEVVTWNRAEEIIQKFIDTDGEMFLSR
;
A
#
# COMPACT_ATOMS: atom_id res chain seq x y z
N MET A 1 15.45 -0.37 9.24
CA MET A 1 14.17 -0.09 9.90
C MET A 1 13.66 1.23 9.37
N ILE A 2 12.47 1.25 8.77
CA ILE A 2 11.84 2.46 8.24
C ILE A 2 11.51 3.40 9.40
N GLU A 3 11.83 4.68 9.23
CA GLU A 3 11.45 5.76 10.16
C GLU A 3 10.20 6.48 9.65
N GLU A 4 9.14 6.44 10.45
CA GLU A 4 7.86 7.11 10.20
C GLU A 4 8.00 8.64 10.25
N ARG A 5 7.68 9.32 9.15
CA ARG A 5 7.75 10.78 9.00
C ARG A 5 6.70 11.27 8.01
N ASN A 6 6.43 12.57 8.02
CA ASN A 6 5.53 13.25 7.07
C ASN A 6 4.10 12.65 7.01
N GLY A 7 3.68 11.98 8.08
CA GLY A 7 2.37 11.32 8.17
C GLY A 7 2.33 9.92 7.52
N PHE A 8 3.48 9.36 7.13
CA PHE A 8 3.58 7.95 6.80
C PHE A 8 3.66 7.11 8.08
N GLU A 9 2.92 6.02 8.09
CA GLU A 9 2.91 4.99 9.13
C GLU A 9 3.30 3.64 8.50
N CYS A 10 4.10 2.84 9.21
CA CYS A 10 4.42 1.49 8.75
C CYS A 10 3.26 0.55 9.12
N ILE A 11 2.66 -0.06 8.09
CA ILE A 11 1.49 -0.92 8.25
C ILE A 11 1.86 -2.41 8.17
N ASP A 12 2.88 -2.77 7.39
CA ASP A 12 3.47 -4.11 7.38
C ASP A 12 5.00 -4.03 7.30
N ASN A 13 5.68 -4.64 8.28
CA ASN A 13 7.14 -4.67 8.35
C ASN A 13 7.76 -5.74 7.45
N ASP A 14 7.03 -6.81 7.13
CA ASP A 14 7.56 -7.96 6.37
C ASP A 14 7.79 -7.59 4.90
N CYS A 15 7.07 -6.58 4.39
CA CYS A 15 7.24 -6.00 3.06
C CYS A 15 7.59 -4.49 3.08
N MET A 16 7.93 -3.93 4.25
CA MET A 16 8.21 -2.50 4.44
C MET A 16 7.08 -1.57 3.93
N GLN A 17 5.85 -2.06 3.94
CA GLN A 17 4.71 -1.30 3.46
C GLN A 17 4.40 -0.16 4.42
N CYS A 18 4.33 1.03 3.85
CA CYS A 18 3.99 2.26 4.54
C CYS A 18 2.84 2.95 3.82
N SER A 19 1.99 3.62 4.58
CA SER A 19 0.88 4.39 4.04
C SER A 19 0.79 5.76 4.66
N LYS A 20 0.25 6.72 3.91
CA LYS A 20 -0.08 8.07 4.38
C LYS A 20 -1.50 8.42 3.95
N SER A 21 -2.33 8.88 4.87
CA SER A 21 -3.62 9.47 4.51
C SER A 21 -3.43 10.82 3.83
N LEU A 22 -4.02 10.99 2.64
CA LEU A 22 -4.10 12.27 1.94
C LEU A 22 -5.41 13.02 2.23
N GLY A 23 -6.24 12.46 3.12
CA GLY A 23 -7.59 12.94 3.40
C GLY A 23 -8.58 12.59 2.27
N ASN A 24 -9.85 12.89 2.51
CA ASN A 24 -10.95 12.65 1.55
C ASN A 24 -10.95 11.21 0.99
N ARG A 25 -10.78 10.20 1.85
CA ARG A 25 -10.72 8.77 1.47
C ARG A 25 -9.64 8.45 0.41
N LYS A 26 -8.49 9.14 0.49
CA LYS A 26 -7.32 8.86 -0.36
C LYS A 26 -6.10 8.51 0.49
N TYR A 27 -5.31 7.56 -0.01
CA TYR A 27 -4.13 7.05 0.68
C TYR A 27 -2.99 6.89 -0.31
N LEU A 28 -1.79 7.28 0.10
CA LEU A 28 -0.57 7.02 -0.65
C LEU A 28 0.13 5.82 -0.02
N PHE A 29 0.38 4.79 -0.81
CA PHE A 29 1.09 3.59 -0.39
C PHE A 29 2.46 3.50 -1.03
N ILE A 30 3.38 2.83 -0.34
CA ILE A 30 4.65 2.36 -0.87
C ILE A 30 5.01 1.04 -0.21
N GLN A 31 5.52 0.07 -0.95
CA GLN A 31 5.96 -1.23 -0.40
C GLN A 31 7.10 -1.85 -1.21
N ALA A 32 7.81 -2.80 -0.59
CA ALA A 32 8.73 -3.70 -1.28
C ALA A 32 8.03 -5.03 -1.57
N VAL A 33 7.75 -5.30 -2.84
CA VAL A 33 7.16 -6.57 -3.26
C VAL A 33 8.27 -7.58 -3.56
N TRP A 34 8.17 -8.75 -2.95
CA TRP A 34 9.11 -9.85 -3.21
C TRP A 34 8.87 -10.45 -4.60
N LEU A 35 9.95 -10.56 -5.38
CA LEU A 35 9.96 -11.16 -6.70
C LEU A 35 10.70 -12.49 -6.61
N ASP A 36 9.97 -13.58 -6.35
CA ASP A 36 10.45 -14.98 -6.28
C ASP A 36 11.93 -15.17 -6.69
N GLY A 37 12.84 -15.25 -5.71
CA GLY A 37 14.29 -15.24 -5.93
C GLY A 37 15.13 -15.06 -4.66
N GLU A 38 16.46 -15.02 -4.79
CA GLU A 38 17.40 -14.77 -3.68
C GLU A 38 17.42 -13.27 -3.30
N ASN A 39 16.46 -12.83 -2.49
CA ASN A 39 16.34 -11.46 -1.98
C ASN A 39 16.13 -10.37 -3.05
N ASP A 40 15.40 -10.70 -4.11
CA ASP A 40 15.00 -9.77 -5.17
C ASP A 40 13.65 -9.14 -4.82
N TYR A 41 13.61 -7.80 -4.83
CA TYR A 41 12.43 -7.01 -4.50
C TYR A 41 12.18 -5.97 -5.59
N CYS A 42 10.95 -5.50 -5.68
CA CYS A 42 10.57 -4.34 -6.47
C CYS A 42 9.80 -3.39 -5.56
N VAL A 43 10.23 -2.13 -5.48
CA VAL A 43 9.49 -1.12 -4.74
C VAL A 43 8.39 -0.57 -5.64
N VAL A 44 7.19 -0.48 -5.11
CA VAL A 44 6.01 0.06 -5.83
C VAL A 44 5.32 1.09 -4.97
N SER A 45 4.73 2.10 -5.60
CA SER A 45 3.96 3.15 -4.92
C SER A 45 2.82 3.64 -5.80
N ASP A 46 1.68 3.94 -5.17
CA ASP A 46 0.51 4.49 -5.85
C ASP A 46 -0.45 5.17 -4.86
N ILE A 47 -1.36 5.99 -5.39
CA ILE A 47 -2.47 6.59 -4.68
C ILE A 47 -3.72 5.74 -4.86
N GLU A 48 -4.31 5.33 -3.75
CA GLU A 48 -5.61 4.69 -3.69
C GLU A 48 -6.68 5.75 -3.43
N ASP A 49 -7.56 5.98 -4.41
CA ASP A 49 -8.66 6.95 -4.35
C ASP A 49 -10.02 6.24 -4.23
N LEU A 50 -10.52 6.12 -3.00
CA LEU A 50 -11.81 5.47 -2.75
C LEU A 50 -13.02 6.38 -3.01
N THR A 51 -12.82 7.64 -3.40
CA THR A 51 -13.93 8.61 -3.50
C THR A 51 -14.97 8.23 -4.55
N THR A 52 -14.56 7.47 -5.56
CA THR A 52 -15.42 7.00 -6.65
C THR A 52 -15.82 5.55 -6.54
N MET A 53 -15.33 4.81 -5.53
CA MET A 53 -15.63 3.39 -5.37
C MET A 53 -17.08 3.18 -4.94
N SER A 54 -17.79 2.37 -5.71
CA SER A 54 -19.08 1.79 -5.35
C SER A 54 -18.92 0.67 -4.32
N LEU A 55 -20.02 0.17 -3.77
CA LEU A 55 -19.98 -1.02 -2.90
C LEU A 55 -19.43 -2.25 -3.62
N GLU A 56 -19.74 -2.42 -4.91
CA GLU A 56 -19.22 -3.52 -5.72
C GLU A 56 -17.71 -3.39 -5.93
N ASP A 57 -17.20 -2.16 -6.15
CA ASP A 57 -15.75 -1.93 -6.24
C ASP A 57 -15.05 -2.24 -4.91
N ILE A 58 -15.68 -1.89 -3.78
CA ILE A 58 -15.17 -2.22 -2.44
C ILE A 58 -15.16 -3.73 -2.23
N GLU A 59 -16.24 -4.45 -2.54
CA GLU A 59 -16.31 -5.91 -2.46
C GLU A 59 -15.22 -6.56 -3.33
N SER A 60 -15.01 -6.05 -4.54
CA SER A 60 -13.95 -6.53 -5.43
C SER A 60 -12.55 -6.28 -4.85
N ALA A 61 -12.32 -5.12 -4.23
CA ALA A 61 -11.02 -4.77 -3.67
C ALA A 61 -10.62 -5.67 -2.48
N ILE A 62 -11.58 -6.02 -1.64
CA ILE A 62 -11.33 -6.85 -0.44
C ILE A 62 -11.31 -8.36 -0.75
N THR A 63 -11.76 -8.74 -1.95
CA THR A 63 -11.80 -10.14 -2.38
C THR A 63 -10.39 -10.74 -2.40
N GLY A 64 -10.23 -11.89 -1.75
CA GLY A 64 -8.92 -12.56 -1.57
C GLY A 64 -8.34 -12.37 -0.17
N TYR A 65 -8.77 -11.32 0.55
CA TYR A 65 -8.46 -11.08 1.96
C TYR A 65 -9.63 -11.42 2.87
N TYR A 66 -10.84 -11.07 2.43
CA TYR A 66 -12.09 -11.31 3.16
C TYR A 66 -13.12 -11.98 2.22
N ASP A 67 -14.04 -12.74 2.81
CA ASP A 67 -15.13 -13.39 2.06
C ASP A 67 -16.14 -12.35 1.55
N ASP A 68 -16.44 -11.32 2.34
CA ASP A 68 -17.35 -10.22 2.05
C ASP A 68 -17.12 -9.02 3.00
N ILE A 69 -17.89 -7.94 2.83
CA ILE A 69 -17.82 -6.74 3.68
C ILE A 69 -18.17 -7.05 5.14
N GLU A 70 -19.13 -7.92 5.41
CA GLU A 70 -19.54 -8.26 6.78
C GLU A 70 -18.41 -8.98 7.53
N ALA A 71 -17.70 -9.89 6.86
CA ALA A 71 -16.52 -10.56 7.39
C ALA A 71 -15.39 -9.56 7.72
N MET A 72 -15.18 -8.56 6.87
CA MET A 72 -14.23 -7.47 7.12
C MET A 72 -14.64 -6.62 8.32
N GLU A 73 -15.89 -6.12 8.37
CA GLU A 73 -16.42 -5.34 9.50
C GLU A 73 -16.26 -6.10 10.83
N LYS A 74 -16.56 -7.39 10.82
CA LYS A 74 -16.41 -8.27 11.99
C LYS A 74 -14.97 -8.48 12.43
N SER A 75 -14.02 -8.49 11.49
CA SER A 75 -12.60 -8.70 11.80
C SER A 75 -11.99 -7.52 12.56
N TYR A 76 -12.50 -6.31 12.32
CA TYR A 76 -12.04 -5.09 12.98
C TYR A 76 -13.00 -4.57 14.07
N ASP A 77 -14.20 -5.14 14.19
CA ASP A 77 -15.29 -4.62 15.05
C ASP A 77 -15.62 -3.14 14.74
N LEU A 78 -15.62 -2.80 13.44
CA LEU A 78 -15.85 -1.45 12.94
C LEU A 78 -16.83 -1.47 11.75
N PRO A 79 -17.66 -0.42 11.60
CA PRO A 79 -18.51 -0.29 10.42
C PRO A 79 -17.68 0.10 9.19
N LEU A 80 -18.19 -0.22 8.00
CA LEU A 80 -17.55 0.02 6.69
C LEU A 80 -17.03 1.44 6.52
N GLY A 81 -17.79 2.44 6.99
CA GLY A 81 -17.42 3.85 6.90
C GLY A 81 -16.17 4.26 7.72
N GLN A 82 -15.58 3.33 8.48
CA GLN A 82 -14.34 3.52 9.24
C GLN A 82 -13.20 2.60 8.76
N LEU A 83 -13.41 1.86 7.67
CA LEU A 83 -12.47 0.86 7.16
C LEU A 83 -11.76 1.29 5.87
N ASP A 84 -11.83 2.58 5.53
CA ASP A 84 -11.24 3.10 4.29
C ASP A 84 -9.76 2.76 4.12
N SER A 85 -8.96 2.79 5.18
CA SER A 85 -7.53 2.45 5.10
C SER A 85 -7.31 0.98 4.75
N VAL A 86 -8.12 0.08 5.32
CA VAL A 86 -8.08 -1.36 5.05
C VAL A 86 -8.51 -1.66 3.62
N ILE A 87 -9.59 -1.00 3.15
CA ILE A 87 -10.05 -1.16 1.77
C ILE A 87 -8.98 -0.65 0.78
N ALA A 88 -8.33 0.48 1.10
CA ALA A 88 -7.26 1.04 0.30
C ALA A 88 -6.08 0.04 0.17
N GLU A 89 -5.65 -0.53 1.30
CA GLU A 89 -4.59 -1.54 1.36
C GLU A 89 -4.92 -2.78 0.52
N CYS A 90 -6.11 -3.37 0.71
CA CYS A 90 -6.55 -4.51 -0.09
C CYS A 90 -6.58 -4.18 -1.60
N ASN A 91 -7.05 -2.98 -1.97
CA ASN A 91 -7.06 -2.57 -3.37
C ASN A 91 -5.65 -2.39 -3.92
N PHE A 92 -4.74 -1.79 -3.16
CA PHE A 92 -3.35 -1.58 -3.55
C PHE A 92 -2.61 -2.89 -3.81
N GLU A 93 -2.80 -3.87 -2.94
CA GLU A 93 -2.15 -5.18 -3.02
C GLU A 93 -2.82 -6.15 -3.99
N GLY A 94 -4.14 -6.04 -4.18
CA GLY A 94 -4.92 -6.86 -5.11
C GLY A 94 -4.66 -6.55 -6.58
N ARG A 95 -3.94 -5.45 -6.88
CA ARG A 95 -3.60 -5.05 -8.25
C ARG A 95 -2.62 -6.03 -8.92
N PRO A 96 -2.77 -6.31 -10.23
CA PRO A 96 -1.74 -7.00 -11.00
C PRO A 96 -0.40 -6.23 -10.96
N PHE A 97 0.72 -6.95 -11.05
CA PHE A 97 2.08 -6.43 -10.82
C PHE A 97 2.54 -5.25 -11.73
N CYS A 98 1.69 -4.75 -12.62
CA CYS A 98 2.02 -3.81 -13.69
C CYS A 98 1.20 -2.52 -13.67
N ASP A 99 0.42 -2.26 -12.61
CA ASP A 99 -0.59 -1.18 -12.61
C ASP A 99 -0.37 -0.11 -11.54
N TRP A 100 0.85 0.00 -11.01
CA TRP A 100 1.23 1.08 -10.09
C TRP A 100 1.85 2.27 -10.83
N GLU A 101 1.56 3.48 -10.35
CA GLU A 101 2.15 4.72 -10.87
C GLU A 101 3.68 4.70 -10.82
N HIS A 102 4.25 4.15 -9.74
CA HIS A 102 5.69 4.04 -9.55
C HIS A 102 6.12 2.60 -9.32
N GLN A 103 7.23 2.24 -9.99
CA GLN A 103 7.85 0.93 -9.91
C GLN A 103 9.37 1.07 -10.07
N SER A 104 10.14 0.46 -9.17
CA SER A 104 11.61 0.40 -9.29
C SER A 104 12.07 -0.75 -10.17
N GLU A 105 13.35 -0.75 -10.54
CA GLU A 105 14.01 -1.98 -10.96
C GLU A 105 14.05 -3.04 -9.84
N VAL A 106 14.51 -4.24 -10.18
CA VAL A 106 14.75 -5.28 -9.18
C VAL A 106 15.92 -4.86 -8.29
N VAL A 107 15.70 -4.83 -6.99
CA VAL A 107 16.61 -4.33 -5.98
C VAL A 107 16.71 -5.28 -4.80
N THR A 108 17.81 -5.20 -4.06
CA THR A 108 17.96 -5.90 -2.78
C THR A 108 17.08 -5.27 -1.69
N TRP A 109 16.82 -6.01 -0.60
CA TRP A 109 16.11 -5.49 0.57
C TRP A 109 16.65 -4.14 1.08
N ASN A 110 17.97 -4.03 1.25
CA ASN A 110 18.59 -2.79 1.74
C ASN A 110 18.37 -1.61 0.78
N ARG A 111 18.40 -1.87 -0.54
CA ARG A 111 18.14 -0.84 -1.53
C ARG A 111 16.65 -0.48 -1.58
N ALA A 112 15.75 -1.45 -1.39
CA ALA A 112 14.33 -1.17 -1.24
C ALA A 112 14.07 -0.27 -0.03
N GLU A 113 14.69 -0.57 1.12
CA GLU A 113 14.62 0.27 2.32
C GLU A 113 15.08 1.72 2.06
N GLU A 114 16.18 1.92 1.34
CA GLU A 114 16.66 3.26 0.96
C GLU A 114 15.66 4.01 0.08
N ILE A 115 15.05 3.33 -0.91
CA ILE A 115 14.06 3.93 -1.81
C ILE A 115 12.84 4.36 -1.00
N ILE A 116 12.32 3.48 -0.14
CA ILE A 116 11.15 3.73 0.70
C ILE A 116 11.41 4.86 1.68
N GLN A 117 12.55 4.83 2.38
CA GLN A 117 12.91 5.89 3.32
C GLN A 117 13.06 7.23 2.61
N LYS A 118 13.64 7.25 1.41
CA LYS A 118 13.78 8.49 0.62
C LYS A 118 12.42 9.04 0.19
N PHE A 119 11.52 8.17 -0.24
CA PHE A 119 10.15 8.53 -0.60
C PHE A 119 9.43 9.16 0.60
N ILE A 120 9.49 8.53 1.77
CA ILE A 120 8.92 9.03 3.03
C ILE A 120 9.53 10.38 3.41
N ASP A 121 10.86 10.50 3.43
CA ASP A 121 11.57 11.74 3.81
C ASP A 121 11.25 12.93 2.88
N THR A 122 10.85 12.65 1.64
CA THR A 122 10.47 13.65 0.64
C THR A 122 8.95 13.81 0.51
N ASP A 123 8.19 13.28 1.46
CA ASP A 123 6.74 13.34 1.49
C ASP A 123 6.05 12.82 0.21
N GLY A 124 6.63 11.78 -0.39
CA GLY A 124 6.18 11.17 -1.64
C GLY A 124 6.60 11.90 -2.92
N GLU A 125 7.38 12.99 -2.84
CA GLU A 125 7.79 13.75 -4.03
C GLU A 125 8.90 13.07 -4.84
N MET A 126 9.68 12.16 -4.24
CA MET A 126 10.83 11.53 -4.89
C MET A 126 10.79 10.01 -4.81
N PHE A 127 10.60 9.38 -5.98
CA PHE A 127 10.71 7.95 -6.15
C PHE A 127 12.01 7.59 -6.90
N LEU A 128 12.88 6.80 -6.26
CA LEU A 128 14.15 6.35 -6.86
C LEU A 128 13.92 5.06 -7.66
N SER A 129 13.58 5.21 -8.94
CA SER A 129 13.30 4.06 -9.82
C SER A 129 14.53 3.29 -10.31
N ARG A 130 15.73 3.84 -10.08
CA ARG A 130 17.06 3.28 -10.43
C ARG A 130 18.04 3.56 -9.28
#